data_AF-A0A397CMK8-F1
#
_entry.id   AF-A0A397CMK8-F1
#
_cell.length_a   1.000
_cell.length_b   1.000
_cell.length_c   1.000
_cell.angle_alpha   90.00
_cell.angle_beta   90.00
_cell.angle_gamma   90.00
#
_symmetry.space_group_name_H-M   'P 1'
#
loop_
_entity.id
_entity.type
_entity.pdbx_description
1 polymer ?
#
loop_
_entity_poly.entity_id
_entity_poly.type
_entity_poly.pdbx_seq_one_letter_code
_entity_poly.pdbx_strand_id
1 'polypeptide(L)'
;MALPLDKLGGMLIRALTKPLVGEMKTLSKSHPWMQQTCERIGQRVNRWSLESVLAMRLGGNATITVKQLPADQAFKKGAEILGETFIFLVAVAVLTVDYTRTSAKSALKDKAEVERNYDEFLEMEARFRLLETSMHRLERVQADLHATLDNLSWEYHKDLNDK
;
A
#
# COMPACT_ATOMS: atom_id res chain seq x y z
N MET A 1 4.13 -21.37 -0.44
CA MET A 1 4.37 -21.49 1.01
C MET A 1 4.86 -20.14 1.50
N ALA A 2 4.03 -19.37 2.20
CA ALA A 2 4.41 -18.04 2.69
C ALA A 2 5.34 -18.22 3.90
N LEU A 3 6.54 -17.64 3.85
CA LEU A 3 7.39 -17.54 5.03
C LEU A 3 6.63 -16.75 6.10
N PRO A 4 6.61 -17.19 7.37
CA PRO A 4 6.03 -16.40 8.45
C PRO A 4 6.98 -15.24 8.77
N LEU A 5 6.98 -14.23 7.89
CA LEU A 5 7.76 -13.00 8.01
C LEU A 5 7.47 -12.26 9.32
N ASP A 6 6.24 -12.40 9.83
CA ASP A 6 5.79 -11.91 11.13
C ASP A 6 6.59 -12.56 12.28
N LYS A 7 6.74 -13.88 12.27
CA LYS A 7 7.47 -14.63 13.30
C LYS A 7 8.98 -14.43 13.19
N LEU A 8 9.50 -14.37 11.96
CA LEU A 8 10.92 -14.12 11.71
C LEU A 8 11.32 -12.70 12.15
N GLY A 9 10.50 -11.69 11.83
CA GLY A 9 10.74 -10.31 12.26
C GLY A 9 10.77 -10.17 13.77
N GLY A 10 9.79 -10.75 14.48
CA GLY A 10 9.76 -10.74 15.94
C GLY A 10 10.95 -11.45 16.59
N MET A 11 11.45 -12.54 15.97
CA MET A 11 12.66 -13.22 16.43
C MET A 11 13.93 -12.40 16.19
N LEU A 12 14.07 -11.76 15.02
CA LEU A 12 15.21 -10.91 14.70
C LEU A 12 15.30 -9.69 15.62
N ILE A 13 14.17 -9.03 15.86
CA ILE A 13 14.10 -7.91 16.82
C ILE A 13 14.59 -8.39 18.19
N ARG A 14 14.07 -9.51 18.71
CA ARG A 14 14.54 -10.09 19.98
C ARG A 14 16.01 -10.48 19.98
N ALA A 15 16.53 -10.98 18.85
CA ALA A 15 17.93 -11.33 18.70
C ALA A 15 18.85 -10.10 18.80
N LEU A 16 18.41 -8.96 18.26
CA LEU A 16 19.13 -7.69 18.33
C LEU A 16 18.95 -6.96 19.68
N THR A 17 17.79 -7.11 20.33
CA THR A 17 17.53 -6.48 21.62
C THR A 17 18.39 -7.07 22.74
N LYS A 18 18.64 -8.39 22.75
CA LYS A 18 19.46 -9.04 23.79
C LYS A 18 20.87 -8.44 23.95
N PRO A 19 21.69 -8.29 22.90
CA PRO A 19 22.99 -7.64 23.03
C PRO A 19 22.87 -6.18 23.43
N LEU A 20 21.85 -5.46 22.92
CA LEU A 20 21.59 -4.06 23.29
C LEU A 20 21.36 -3.89 24.80
N VAL A 21 20.59 -4.78 25.42
CA VAL A 21 20.36 -4.77 26.88
C VAL A 21 21.66 -5.02 27.66
N GLY A 22 22.55 -5.85 27.13
CA GLY A 22 23.89 -6.08 27.69
C GLY A 22 24.71 -4.80 27.74
N GLU A 23 24.75 -4.07 26.63
CA GLU A 23 25.43 -2.78 26.54
C GLU A 23 24.79 -1.72 27.43
N MET A 24 23.46 -1.63 27.45
CA MET A 24 22.73 -0.73 28.36
C MET A 24 23.04 -1.03 29.82
N LYS A 25 23.23 -2.30 30.20
CA LYS A 25 23.61 -2.66 31.58
C LYS A 25 25.04 -2.21 31.92
N THR A 26 25.96 -2.24 30.96
CA THR A 26 27.31 -1.71 31.15
C THR A 26 27.28 -0.19 31.30
N LEU A 27 26.54 0.48 30.42
CA LEU A 27 26.36 1.94 30.44
C LEU A 27 25.57 2.42 31.67
N SER A 28 24.69 1.61 32.25
CA SER A 28 23.94 2.01 33.45
C SER A 28 24.84 2.13 34.68
N LYS A 29 26.00 1.44 34.68
CA LYS A 29 27.00 1.56 35.75
C LYS A 29 27.67 2.93 35.74
N SER A 30 27.85 3.55 34.56
CA SER A 30 28.37 4.91 34.44
C SER A 30 27.27 5.97 34.55
N HIS A 31 26.02 5.62 34.24
CA HIS A 31 24.88 6.55 34.24
C HIS A 31 23.70 6.06 35.11
N PRO A 32 23.63 6.50 36.38
CA PRO A 32 22.57 6.10 37.32
C PRO A 32 21.15 6.48 36.86
N TRP A 33 21.01 7.58 36.12
CA TRP A 33 19.72 8.03 35.60
C TRP A 33 19.10 7.01 34.63
N MET A 34 19.94 6.32 33.86
CA MET A 34 19.48 5.32 32.90
C MET A 34 18.99 4.08 33.63
N GLN A 35 19.69 3.67 34.68
CA GLN A 35 19.25 2.57 35.55
C GLN A 35 17.87 2.84 36.14
N GLN A 36 17.69 4.01 36.76
CA GLN A 36 16.41 4.40 37.36
C GLN A 36 15.27 4.48 36.33
N THR A 37 15.57 4.95 35.11
CA THR A 37 14.57 5.07 34.05
C THR A 37 14.12 3.70 33.56
N CYS A 38 15.06 2.80 33.26
CA CYS A 38 14.75 1.43 32.86
C CYS A 38 14.00 0.66 33.96
N GLU A 39 14.40 0.81 35.23
CA GLU A 39 13.70 0.20 36.35
C GLU A 39 12.25 0.70 36.45
N ARG A 40 12.02 2.02 36.39
CA ARG A 40 10.66 2.61 36.43
C ARG A 40 9.79 2.10 35.27
N ILE A 41 10.35 2.06 34.06
CA ILE A 41 9.65 1.53 32.89
C ILE A 41 9.33 0.05 33.07
N GLY A 42 10.31 -0.75 33.49
CA GLY A 42 10.13 -2.19 33.70
C GLY A 42 9.09 -2.51 34.77
N GLN A 43 9.06 -1.76 35.88
CA GLN A 43 8.02 -1.90 36.90
C GLN A 43 6.64 -1.54 36.35
N ARG A 44 6.53 -0.45 35.57
CA ARG A 44 5.27 -0.03 34.96
C ARG A 44 4.76 -1.05 33.95
N VAL A 45 5.62 -1.53 33.06
CA VAL A 45 5.30 -2.58 32.08
C VAL A 45 4.82 -3.85 32.79
N ASN A 46 5.51 -4.28 33.85
CA ASN A 46 5.10 -5.46 34.59
C ASN A 46 3.74 -5.27 35.28
N ARG A 47 3.52 -4.09 35.89
CA ARG A 47 2.25 -3.76 36.52
C ARG A 47 1.11 -3.78 35.50
N TRP A 48 1.30 -3.12 34.36
CA TRP A 48 0.32 -3.08 33.27
C TRP A 48 0.05 -4.46 32.70
N SER A 49 1.10 -5.27 32.50
CA SER A 49 0.97 -6.64 32.01
C SER A 49 0.19 -7.53 32.97
N LEU A 50 0.34 -7.35 34.28
CA LEU A 50 -0.40 -8.12 35.27
C LEU A 50 -1.84 -7.61 35.39
N GLU A 51 -2.02 -6.30 35.49
CA GLU A 51 -3.34 -5.67 35.52
C GLU A 51 -4.18 -6.06 34.30
N SER A 52 -3.61 -6.07 33.09
CA SER A 52 -4.36 -6.43 31.87
C SER A 52 -4.79 -7.89 31.85
N VAL A 53 -3.88 -8.82 32.20
CA VAL A 53 -4.19 -10.26 32.26
C VAL A 53 -5.24 -10.53 33.34
N LEU A 54 -5.13 -9.89 34.50
CA LEU A 54 -6.09 -10.09 35.59
C LEU A 54 -7.44 -9.41 35.31
N ALA A 55 -7.45 -8.22 34.69
CA ALA A 55 -8.68 -7.58 34.24
C ALA A 55 -9.42 -8.45 33.21
N MET A 56 -8.69 -9.07 32.28
CA MET A 56 -9.26 -10.00 31.30
C MET A 56 -9.80 -11.29 31.95
N ARG A 57 -9.11 -11.84 32.95
CA ARG A 57 -9.53 -13.09 33.62
C ARG A 57 -10.64 -12.90 34.65
N LEU A 58 -10.70 -11.74 35.32
CA LEU A 58 -11.59 -11.47 36.44
C LEU A 58 -12.71 -10.47 36.12
N GLY A 59 -12.90 -10.10 34.85
CA GLY A 59 -14.03 -9.27 34.43
C GLY A 59 -13.96 -7.80 34.88
N GLY A 60 -12.75 -7.23 34.96
CA GLY A 60 -12.55 -5.77 35.04
C GLY A 60 -12.45 -5.13 36.43
N ASN A 61 -12.70 -5.85 37.54
CA ASN A 61 -12.77 -5.24 38.89
C ASN A 61 -11.83 -5.84 39.95
N ALA A 62 -10.64 -6.30 39.56
CA ALA A 62 -9.67 -6.81 40.53
C ALA A 62 -8.62 -5.73 40.88
N THR A 63 -8.78 -5.10 42.05
CA THR A 63 -7.74 -4.26 42.68
C THR A 63 -6.64 -5.15 43.24
N ILE A 64 -5.65 -5.48 42.42
CA ILE A 64 -4.55 -6.36 42.82
C ILE A 64 -3.34 -5.52 43.22
N THR A 65 -2.81 -5.79 44.41
CA THR A 65 -1.50 -5.27 44.82
C THR A 65 -0.41 -6.04 44.08
N VAL A 66 0.07 -5.47 42.98
CA VAL A 66 1.15 -6.07 42.17
C VAL A 66 2.47 -6.00 42.92
N LYS A 67 3.08 -7.16 43.21
CA LYS A 67 4.42 -7.25 43.78
C LYS A 67 5.44 -6.64 42.82
N GLN A 68 6.26 -5.73 43.33
CA GLN A 68 7.35 -5.13 42.56
C GLN A 68 8.42 -6.17 42.24
N LEU A 69 9.00 -6.08 41.03
CA LEU A 69 10.14 -6.91 40.65
C LEU A 69 11.42 -6.50 41.41
N PRO A 70 12.39 -7.41 41.55
CA PRO A 70 13.76 -7.04 41.91
C PRO A 70 14.33 -6.03 40.91
N ALA A 71 15.14 -5.07 41.39
CA ALA A 71 15.69 -3.98 40.59
C ALA A 71 16.38 -4.47 39.29
N ASP A 72 17.20 -5.52 39.37
CA ASP A 72 17.90 -6.08 38.20
C ASP A 72 16.93 -6.64 37.13
N GLN A 73 15.84 -7.27 37.55
CA GLN A 73 14.83 -7.79 36.63
C GLN A 73 13.97 -6.68 36.02
N ALA A 74 13.63 -5.65 36.82
CA ALA A 74 12.92 -4.48 36.33
C ALA A 74 13.77 -3.72 35.30
N PHE A 75 15.05 -3.51 35.59
CA PHE A 75 16.00 -2.91 34.65
C PHE A 75 16.03 -3.67 33.32
N LYS A 76 16.21 -5.00 33.38
CA LYS A 76 16.27 -5.83 32.17
C LYS A 76 15.01 -5.73 31.33
N LYS A 77 13.82 -5.81 31.95
CA LYS A 77 12.53 -5.65 31.25
C LYS A 77 12.39 -4.27 30.61
N GLY A 78 12.77 -3.21 31.32
CA GLY A 78 12.69 -1.85 30.80
C GLY A 78 13.65 -1.61 29.63
N ALA A 79 14.88 -2.11 29.74
CA ALA A 79 15.87 -2.03 28.67
C ALA A 79 15.45 -2.83 27.42
N GLU A 80 14.83 -4.00 27.60
CA GLU A 80 14.32 -4.82 26.49
C GLU A 80 13.25 -4.06 25.70
N ILE A 81 12.24 -3.50 26.38
CA ILE A 81 11.18 -2.71 25.73
C ILE A 81 11.72 -1.45 25.07
N LEU A 82 12.67 -0.75 25.70
CA LEU A 82 13.30 0.42 25.09
C LEU A 82 14.07 0.05 23.81
N GLY A 83 14.80 -1.06 23.83
CA GLY A 83 15.54 -1.55 22.67
C GLY A 83 14.61 -1.96 21.53
N GLU A 84 13.56 -2.72 21.83
CA GLU A 84 12.56 -3.11 20.83
C GLU A 84 11.87 -1.88 20.22
N THR A 85 11.48 -0.91 21.05
CA THR A 85 10.84 0.33 20.60
C THR A 85 11.78 1.15 19.71
N PHE A 86 13.05 1.25 20.08
CA PHE A 86 14.04 1.98 19.30
C PHE A 86 14.26 1.35 17.91
N ILE A 87 14.46 0.04 17.86
CA ILE A 87 14.62 -0.69 16.58
C ILE A 87 13.37 -0.54 15.72
N PHE A 88 12.19 -0.66 16.32
CA PHE A 88 10.93 -0.49 15.61
C PHE A 88 10.76 0.93 15.04
N LEU A 89 11.10 1.97 15.81
CA LEU A 89 11.06 3.35 15.35
C LEU A 89 11.98 3.59 14.15
N VAL A 90 13.21 3.06 14.19
CA VAL A 90 14.16 3.16 13.07
C VAL A 90 13.59 2.45 11.83
N ALA A 91 13.05 1.24 12.00
CA ALA A 91 12.44 0.49 10.90
C ALA A 91 11.26 1.23 10.26
N VAL A 92 10.35 1.80 11.07
CA VAL A 92 9.21 2.60 10.60
C VAL A 92 9.68 3.87 9.89
N ALA A 93 10.70 4.55 10.41
CA ALA A 93 11.25 5.75 9.80
C ALA A 93 11.83 5.45 8.40
N VAL A 94 12.65 4.40 8.28
CA VAL A 94 13.21 3.96 7.00
C VAL A 94 12.11 3.57 6.02
N LEU A 95 11.15 2.76 6.45
CA LEU A 95 10.03 2.33 5.62
C LEU A 95 9.21 3.52 5.10
N THR A 96 9.00 4.53 5.93
CA THR A 96 8.27 5.75 5.54
C THR A 96 9.02 6.53 4.46
N VAL A 97 10.36 6.65 4.58
CA VAL A 97 11.19 7.31 3.56
C VAL A 97 11.17 6.54 2.24
N ASP A 98 11.28 5.21 2.28
CA ASP A 98 11.23 4.39 1.07
C ASP A 98 9.86 4.40 0.42
N TYR A 99 8.79 4.38 1.23
CA TYR A 99 7.42 4.46 0.75
C TYR A 99 7.14 5.80 0.05
N THR A 100 7.53 6.92 0.65
CA THR A 100 7.35 8.26 0.04
C THR A 100 8.12 8.41 -1.27
N ARG A 101 9.35 7.88 -1.34
CA ARG A 101 10.14 7.85 -2.58
C ARG A 101 9.51 6.97 -3.66
N THR A 102 8.98 5.82 -3.26
CA THR A 102 8.37 4.86 -4.18
C THR A 102 7.02 5.35 -4.69
N SER A 103 6.19 5.93 -3.83
CA SER A 103 4.88 6.46 -4.20
C SER A 103 4.97 7.66 -5.13
N ALA A 104 5.98 8.52 -4.96
CA ALA A 104 6.24 9.61 -5.90
C ALA A 104 6.56 9.10 -7.31
N LYS A 105 7.34 8.00 -7.41
CA LYS A 105 7.66 7.37 -8.70
C LYS A 105 6.46 6.65 -9.30
N SER A 106 5.63 5.97 -8.51
CA SER A 106 4.42 5.32 -9.02
C SER A 106 3.41 6.35 -9.50
N ALA A 107 3.19 7.43 -8.74
CA ALA A 107 2.26 8.50 -9.14
C ALA A 107 2.67 9.18 -10.46
N LEU A 108 3.98 9.32 -10.74
CA LEU A 108 4.45 9.83 -12.02
C LEU A 108 4.20 8.83 -13.17
N LYS A 109 4.40 7.53 -12.93
CA LYS A 109 4.10 6.49 -13.92
C LYS A 109 2.61 6.41 -14.21
N ASP A 110 1.77 6.46 -13.18
CA ASP A 110 0.32 6.41 -13.32
C ASP A 110 -0.19 7.60 -14.15
N LYS A 111 0.37 8.81 -13.91
CA LYS A 111 0.06 9.99 -14.73
C LYS A 111 0.48 9.83 -16.19
N ALA A 112 1.68 9.34 -16.43
CA ALA A 112 2.18 9.11 -17.80
C ALA A 112 1.38 8.02 -18.53
N GLU A 113 0.89 7.01 -17.82
CA GLU A 113 0.01 5.98 -18.37
C GLU A 113 -1.37 6.54 -18.73
N VAL A 114 -1.95 7.36 -17.86
CA VAL A 114 -3.22 8.05 -18.13
C VAL A 114 -3.11 8.96 -19.36
N GLU A 115 -2.03 9.73 -19.47
CA GLU A 115 -1.78 10.61 -20.63
C GLU A 115 -1.67 9.82 -21.93
N ARG A 116 -0.89 8.72 -21.92
CA ARG A 116 -0.81 7.82 -23.09
C ARG A 116 -2.15 7.21 -23.48
N ASN A 117 -2.94 6.74 -22.51
CA ASN A 117 -4.25 6.16 -22.79
C ASN A 117 -5.21 7.22 -23.37
N TYR A 118 -5.06 8.47 -22.96
CA TYR A 118 -5.83 9.58 -23.51
C TYR A 118 -5.43 9.88 -24.96
N ASP A 119 -4.12 9.90 -25.26
CA ASP A 119 -3.64 10.08 -26.64
C ASP A 119 -4.10 8.94 -27.56
N GLU A 120 -4.02 7.69 -27.10
CA GLU A 120 -4.55 6.53 -27.84
C GLU A 120 -6.05 6.64 -28.10
N PHE A 121 -6.81 7.15 -27.12
CA PHE A 121 -8.24 7.40 -27.28
C PHE A 121 -8.52 8.46 -28.36
N LEU A 122 -7.77 9.56 -28.38
CA LEU A 122 -7.90 10.62 -29.39
C LEU A 122 -7.54 10.10 -30.79
N GLU A 123 -6.48 9.31 -30.91
CA GLU A 123 -6.14 8.67 -32.19
C GLU A 123 -7.25 7.73 -32.67
N MET A 124 -7.84 6.96 -31.77
CA MET A 124 -8.93 6.06 -32.10
C MET A 124 -10.18 6.84 -32.55
N GLU A 125 -10.51 7.95 -31.90
CA GLU A 125 -11.60 8.83 -32.30
C GLU A 125 -11.36 9.42 -33.70
N ALA A 126 -10.13 9.86 -33.99
CA ALA A 126 -9.78 10.37 -35.32
C ALA A 126 -9.94 9.29 -36.41
N ARG A 127 -9.50 8.05 -36.15
CA ARG A 127 -9.70 6.91 -37.06
C ARG A 127 -11.18 6.59 -37.26
N PHE A 128 -11.97 6.66 -36.20
CA PHE A 128 -13.42 6.42 -36.28
C PHE A 128 -14.10 7.45 -37.19
N ARG A 129 -13.76 8.73 -37.07
CA ARG A 129 -14.28 9.79 -37.96
C ARG A 129 -13.89 9.55 -39.43
N LEU A 130 -12.66 9.11 -39.68
CA LEU A 130 -12.23 8.74 -41.04
C LEU A 130 -13.03 7.55 -41.59
N LEU A 131 -13.34 6.57 -40.75
CA LEU A 131 -14.15 5.43 -41.14
C LEU A 131 -15.60 5.85 -41.45
N GLU A 132 -16.19 6.71 -40.63
CA GLU A 132 -17.53 7.25 -40.83
C GLU A 132 -17.65 8.04 -42.14
N THR A 133 -16.69 8.93 -42.43
CA THR A 133 -16.67 9.65 -43.71
C THR A 133 -16.53 8.72 -44.92
N SER A 134 -15.76 7.63 -44.78
CA SER A 134 -15.61 6.61 -45.82
C SER A 134 -16.90 5.82 -46.04
N MET A 135 -17.61 5.46 -44.97
CA MET A 135 -18.93 4.81 -45.04
C MET A 135 -19.94 5.69 -45.78
N HIS A 136 -20.07 6.97 -45.40
CA HIS A 136 -20.97 7.89 -46.08
C HIS A 136 -20.59 8.15 -47.55
N ARG A 137 -19.32 8.00 -47.91
CA ARG A 137 -18.90 8.05 -49.31
C ARG A 137 -19.38 6.80 -50.06
N LEU A 138 -19.23 5.62 -49.47
CA LEU A 138 -19.71 4.36 -50.08
C LEU A 138 -21.23 4.37 -50.26
N GLU A 139 -21.99 4.82 -49.26
CA GLU A 139 -23.45 4.95 -49.34
C GLU A 139 -23.88 5.88 -50.49
N ARG A 140 -23.18 7.02 -50.67
CA ARG A 140 -23.45 7.95 -51.78
C ARG A 140 -23.18 7.32 -53.14
N VAL A 141 -22.06 6.61 -53.28
CA VAL A 141 -21.73 5.92 -54.54
C VAL A 141 -22.76 4.84 -54.84
N GLN A 142 -23.21 4.09 -53.83
CA GLN A 142 -24.26 3.09 -54.01
C GLN A 142 -25.58 3.71 -54.47
N ALA A 143 -26.01 4.82 -53.86
CA ALA A 143 -27.23 5.52 -54.24
C ALA A 143 -27.17 6.05 -55.69
N ASP A 144 -26.02 6.61 -56.09
CA ASP A 144 -25.79 7.12 -57.45
C ASP A 144 -25.78 5.99 -58.50
N LEU A 145 -25.17 4.84 -58.19
CA LEU A 145 -25.26 3.64 -59.03
C LEU A 145 -26.70 3.14 -59.17
N HIS A 146 -27.48 3.16 -58.09
CA HIS A 146 -28.89 2.75 -58.15
C HIS A 146 -29.70 3.68 -59.05
N ALA A 147 -29.52 5.00 -58.90
CA ALA A 147 -30.22 6.01 -59.71
C ALA A 147 -29.85 5.92 -61.19
N THR A 148 -28.58 5.70 -61.52
CA THR A 148 -28.14 5.50 -62.91
C THR A 148 -28.69 4.22 -63.52
N LEU A 149 -28.74 3.13 -62.74
CA LEU A 149 -29.35 1.88 -63.19
C LEU A 149 -30.85 2.04 -63.45
N ASP A 150 -31.58 2.72 -62.56
CA ASP A 150 -33.01 3.01 -62.74
C ASP A 150 -33.25 3.86 -63.98
N ASN A 151 -32.45 4.91 -64.21
CA ASN A 151 -32.58 5.77 -65.38
C ASN A 151 -32.31 5.01 -66.69
N LEU A 152 -31.25 4.18 -66.73
CA LEU A 152 -30.96 3.31 -67.89
C LEU A 152 -32.09 2.30 -68.14
N SER A 153 -32.67 1.73 -67.08
CA SER A 153 -33.80 0.82 -67.20
C SER A 153 -35.04 1.52 -67.78
N TRP A 154 -35.27 2.78 -67.38
CA TRP A 154 -36.37 3.60 -67.85
C TRP A 154 -36.20 4.00 -69.33
N GLU A 155 -34.99 4.40 -69.73
CA GLU A 155 -34.66 4.69 -71.14
C GLU A 155 -34.86 3.45 -72.02
N TYR A 156 -34.37 2.29 -71.59
CA TYR A 156 -34.55 1.03 -72.32
C TYR A 156 -36.03 0.66 -72.51
N HIS A 157 -36.85 0.82 -71.46
CA HIS A 157 -38.28 0.55 -71.54
C HIS A 157 -39.04 1.56 -72.43
N LYS A 158 -38.61 2.82 -72.46
CA LYS A 158 -39.19 3.85 -73.34
C LYS A 158 -38.91 3.55 -74.81
N ASP A 159 -37.66 3.21 -75.14
CA ASP A 159 -37.24 2.91 -76.52
C ASP A 159 -37.92 1.65 -77.09
N LEU A 160 -38.36 0.73 -76.24
CA LEU A 160 -39.14 -0.45 -76.63
C LEU A 160 -40.61 -0.16 -76.93
N ASN A 161 -41.19 0.91 -76.36
CA ASN A 161 -42.61 1.24 -76.47
C ASN A 161 -42.90 2.30 -77.55
N ASP A 162 -41.85 2.94 -78.09
CA ASP A 162 -41.91 3.93 -79.19
C ASP A 162 -41.65 3.31 -80.59
N LYS A 163 -41.56 1.97 -80.70
CA LYS A 163 -41.49 1.20 -81.95
C LYS A 163 -42.78 0.45 -82.24
#